data_AF-A0A813I5U9-F1
#
_entry.id   AF-A0A813I5U9-F1
#
_cell.length_a   1.000
_cell.length_b   1.000
_cell.length_c   1.000
_cell.angle_alpha   90.00
_cell.angle_beta   90.00
_cell.angle_gamma   90.00
#
_symmetry.space_group_name_H-M   'P 1'
#
loop_
_entity.id
_entity.type
_entity.pdbx_description
1 polymer ?
#
loop_
_entity_poly.entity_id
_entity_poly.type
_entity_poly.pdbx_seq_one_letter_code
_entity_poly.pdbx_strand_id
1 'polypeptide(L)'
;ALRLLLRQRNLFPVVPRDPPQVCEARAAALNFPDGAPPDVCVFPSVAGIANGLVVDSTVFVNPGSLCKPAALGSFAELWLAPKKGDATQLLQQRVRVDIHKIS
;
A
#
# COMPACT_ATOMS: atom_id res chain seq x y z
N ALA A 1 4.97 5.68 10.73
CA ALA A 1 4.51 4.28 10.58
C ALA A 1 4.99 3.65 9.27
N LEU A 2 4.66 4.18 8.08
CA LEU A 2 4.97 3.52 6.79
C LEU A 2 6.46 3.19 6.55
N ARG A 3 7.39 4.09 6.94
CA ARG A 3 8.84 3.79 6.89
C ARG A 3 9.26 2.58 7.75
N LEU A 4 8.54 2.28 8.83
CA LEU A 4 8.83 1.10 9.66
C LEU A 4 8.51 -0.19 8.92
N LEU A 5 7.42 -0.23 8.14
CA LEU A 5 7.08 -1.38 7.29
C LEU A 5 8.22 -1.69 6.31
N LEU A 6 8.76 -0.66 5.66
CA LEU A 6 9.88 -0.82 4.72
C LEU A 6 11.14 -1.36 5.40
N ARG A 7 11.46 -0.87 6.61
CA ARG A 7 12.63 -1.30 7.37
C ARG A 7 12.48 -2.72 7.93
N GLN A 8 11.29 -3.07 8.39
CA GLN A 8 10.99 -4.39 8.95
C GLN A 8 10.76 -5.45 7.86
N ARG A 9 10.64 -5.03 6.59
CA ARG A 9 10.44 -5.90 5.42
C ARG A 9 9.26 -6.86 5.59
N ASN A 10 8.22 -6.37 6.26
CA ASN A 10 7.06 -7.14 6.65
C ASN A 10 5.82 -6.24 6.58
N LEU A 11 4.73 -6.77 6.02
CA LEU A 11 3.46 -6.07 5.83
C LEU A 11 2.69 -5.87 7.15
N PHE A 12 2.94 -6.70 8.17
CA PHE A 12 2.27 -6.69 9.48
C PHE A 12 3.27 -6.91 10.62
N PRO A 13 4.14 -5.92 10.92
CA PRO A 13 5.24 -6.10 11.86
C PRO A 13 4.84 -5.91 13.33
N VAL A 14 3.62 -5.47 13.62
CA VAL A 14 3.15 -5.25 15.01
C VAL A 14 2.93 -6.59 15.71
N VAL A 15 3.39 -6.70 16.96
CA VAL A 15 3.25 -7.89 17.82
C VAL A 15 2.68 -7.44 19.19
N PRO A 16 1.64 -8.11 19.73
CA PRO A 16 0.89 -9.21 19.11
C PRO A 16 0.10 -8.76 17.88
N ARG A 17 -0.11 -9.67 16.93
CA ARG A 17 -0.85 -9.37 15.69
C ARG A 17 -2.34 -9.24 15.99
N ASP A 18 -3.01 -8.32 15.30
CA ASP A 18 -4.46 -8.12 15.33
C ASP A 18 -5.02 -8.21 13.90
N PRO A 19 -5.89 -9.19 13.59
CA PRO A 19 -6.47 -10.17 14.50
C PRO A 19 -5.46 -11.28 14.91
N PRO A 20 -5.60 -11.88 16.11
CA PRO A 20 -4.66 -12.89 16.63
C PRO A 20 -4.53 -14.16 15.77
N GLN A 21 -5.47 -14.36 14.85
CA GLN A 21 -5.57 -15.51 13.94
C GLN A 21 -4.61 -15.45 12.76
N VAL A 22 -3.82 -14.37 12.61
CA VAL A 22 -2.68 -14.33 11.70
C VAL A 22 -1.60 -15.27 12.24
N CYS A 23 -1.81 -16.56 12.01
CA CYS A 23 -1.05 -17.68 12.53
C CYS A 23 0.44 -17.54 12.20
N GLU A 24 1.30 -17.74 13.21
CA GLU A 24 2.76 -17.72 13.04
C GLU A 24 3.25 -18.69 11.96
N ALA A 25 2.53 -19.79 11.73
CA ALA A 25 2.82 -20.77 10.67
C ALA A 25 2.77 -20.19 9.24
N ARG A 26 2.16 -19.01 9.04
CA ARG A 26 2.15 -18.29 7.76
C ARG A 26 2.84 -16.92 7.83
N ALA A 27 3.59 -16.64 8.90
CA ALA A 27 4.24 -15.34 9.09
C ALA A 27 5.23 -15.00 7.97
N ALA A 28 5.87 -16.01 7.37
CA ALA A 28 6.75 -15.83 6.22
C ALA A 28 6.02 -15.23 4.98
N ALA A 29 4.73 -15.53 4.81
CA ALA A 29 3.92 -14.98 3.72
C ALA A 29 3.62 -13.47 3.88
N LEU A 30 3.91 -12.91 5.06
CA LEU A 30 3.74 -11.48 5.35
C LEU A 30 5.03 -10.69 5.12
N ASN A 31 6.15 -11.37 4.92
CA ASN A 31 7.41 -10.73 4.55
C ASN A 31 7.34 -10.26 3.11
N PHE A 32 8.13 -9.24 2.78
CA PHE A 32 8.26 -8.85 1.39
C PHE A 32 8.96 -9.95 0.59
N PRO A 33 8.49 -10.26 -0.64
CA PRO A 33 9.18 -11.17 -1.54
C PRO A 33 10.65 -10.75 -1.71
N ASP A 34 11.56 -11.71 -1.61
CA ASP A 34 13.02 -11.52 -1.70
C ASP A 34 13.61 -10.47 -0.74
N GLY A 35 12.84 -10.06 0.28
CA GLY A 35 13.22 -9.00 1.22
C GLY A 35 13.32 -7.60 0.59
N ALA A 36 12.83 -7.41 -0.65
CA ALA A 36 12.85 -6.14 -1.35
C ALA A 36 11.58 -5.32 -1.05
N PRO A 37 11.67 -4.00 -0.83
CA PRO A 37 10.47 -3.18 -0.69
C PRO A 37 9.67 -3.17 -2.00
N PRO A 38 8.33 -3.18 -1.93
CA PRO A 38 7.50 -3.08 -3.14
C PRO A 38 7.60 -1.68 -3.75
N ASP A 39 7.44 -1.56 -5.07
CA ASP A 39 7.30 -0.25 -5.73
C ASP A 39 5.96 0.41 -5.38
N VAL A 40 4.91 -0.40 -5.22
CA VAL A 40 3.56 0.04 -4.84
C VAL A 40 3.03 -0.86 -3.73
N CYS A 41 2.58 -0.26 -2.63
CA CYS A 41 1.96 -0.94 -1.50
C CYS A 41 0.53 -0.44 -1.32
N VAL A 42 -0.45 -1.31 -1.58
CA VAL A 42 -1.87 -1.01 -1.36
C VAL A 42 -2.30 -1.60 -0.02
N PHE A 43 -2.75 -0.76 0.91
CA PHE A 43 -3.20 -1.15 2.24
C PHE A 43 -4.60 -0.56 2.50
N PRO A 44 -5.67 -1.30 2.19
CA PRO A 44 -7.02 -0.85 2.50
C PRO A 44 -7.19 -0.69 4.02
N SER A 45 -7.61 0.49 4.47
CA SER A 45 -7.98 0.74 5.86
C SER A 45 -9.39 1.30 5.97
N VAL A 46 -10.18 0.69 6.86
CA VAL A 46 -11.49 1.19 7.31
C VAL A 46 -11.34 2.41 8.22
N ALA A 47 -10.27 2.44 9.02
CA ALA A 47 -9.94 3.53 9.91
C ALA A 47 -8.93 4.45 9.20
N GLY A 48 -9.41 5.37 8.36
CA GLY A 48 -8.53 6.32 7.70
C GLY A 48 -9.17 7.09 6.55
N ILE A 49 -8.51 8.18 6.17
CA ILE A 49 -8.83 8.93 4.96
C ILE A 49 -8.16 8.22 3.77
N ALA A 50 -8.89 8.07 2.67
CA ALA A 50 -8.33 7.54 1.43
C ALA A 50 -7.25 8.49 0.90
N ASN A 51 -6.07 7.96 0.61
CA ASN A 51 -4.91 8.76 0.20
C ASN A 51 -3.87 7.94 -0.57
N GLY A 52 -2.95 8.66 -1.22
CA GLY A 52 -1.71 8.15 -1.77
C GLY A 52 -0.52 8.96 -1.23
N LEU A 53 0.59 8.29 -0.91
CA LEU A 53 1.81 8.92 -0.42
C LEU A 53 3.04 8.21 -0.99
N VAL A 54 4.08 8.98 -1.33
CA VAL A 54 5.40 8.40 -1.64
C VAL A 54 6.25 8.42 -0.39
N VAL A 55 6.79 7.26 -0.01
CA VAL A 55 7.72 7.13 1.12
C VAL A 55 8.94 6.37 0.63
N ASP A 56 10.09 7.03 0.70
CA ASP A 56 11.36 6.57 0.15
C ASP A 56 11.20 6.31 -1.38
N SER A 57 11.19 5.06 -1.85
CA SER A 57 10.90 4.72 -3.26
C SER A 57 9.61 3.94 -3.47
N THR A 58 8.77 3.83 -2.43
CA THR A 58 7.52 3.07 -2.47
C THR A 58 6.32 3.99 -2.48
N VAL A 59 5.37 3.71 -3.37
CA VAL A 59 4.07 4.39 -3.42
C VAL A 59 3.08 3.64 -2.55
N PHE A 60 2.63 4.30 -1.49
CA PHE A 60 1.67 3.80 -0.52
C PHE A 60 0.27 4.30 -0.88
N VAL A 61 -0.69 3.39 -1.03
CA VAL A 61 -2.08 3.73 -1.36
C VAL A 61 -3.05 3.13 -0.35
N ASN A 62 -3.83 3.98 0.30
CA ASN A 62 -5.05 3.60 0.99
C ASN A 62 -6.25 4.03 0.13
N PRO A 63 -6.93 3.11 -0.58
CA PRO A 63 -8.10 3.46 -1.38
C PRO A 63 -9.33 3.84 -0.52
N GLY A 64 -9.29 3.57 0.79
CA GLY A 64 -10.45 3.59 1.66
C GLY A 64 -11.39 2.41 1.40
N SER A 65 -12.54 2.40 2.08
CA SER A 65 -13.58 1.40 1.88
C SER A 65 -14.53 1.81 0.76
N LEU A 66 -14.86 0.85 -0.12
CA LEU A 66 -15.80 1.03 -1.23
C LEU A 66 -17.23 1.31 -0.75
N CYS A 67 -17.65 0.61 0.30
CA CYS A 67 -18.95 0.77 0.95
C CYS A 67 -18.73 1.23 2.39
N LYS A 68 -19.45 2.27 2.83
CA LYS A 68 -19.48 2.70 4.23
C LYS A 68 -20.92 2.59 4.75
N PRO A 69 -21.14 2.33 6.05
CA PRO A 69 -22.49 2.07 6.58
C PRO A 69 -23.53 3.16 6.27
N ALA A 70 -23.12 4.42 6.10
CA ALA A 70 -24.01 5.56 5.90
C ALA A 70 -23.67 6.42 4.66
N ALA A 71 -22.72 5.98 3.82
CA ALA A 71 -22.27 6.76 2.67
C ALA A 71 -21.62 5.88 1.60
N LEU A 72 -21.61 6.38 0.37
CA LEU A 72 -20.77 5.84 -0.69
C LEU A 72 -19.28 6.05 -0.35
N GLY A 73 -18.46 5.07 -0.70
CA GLY A 73 -17.06 5.03 -0.34
C GLY A 73 -16.14 5.70 -1.35
N SER A 74 -14.95 5.14 -1.46
CA SER A 74 -13.93 5.61 -2.41
C SER A 74 -13.18 4.44 -3.04
N PHE A 75 -12.50 4.73 -4.15
CA PHE A 75 -11.53 3.84 -4.77
C PHE A 75 -10.31 4.65 -5.24
N ALA A 76 -9.23 3.95 -5.56
CA ALA A 76 -8.02 4.55 -6.11
C ALA A 76 -7.82 4.08 -7.56
N GLU A 77 -7.40 4.99 -8.42
CA GLU A 77 -6.92 4.72 -9.77
C GLU A 77 -5.42 5.01 -9.84
N LEU A 78 -4.64 4.08 -10.41
CA LEU A 78 -3.21 4.23 -10.56
C LEU A 78 -2.86 4.30 -12.05
N TRP A 79 -2.26 5.42 -12.45
CA TRP A 79 -1.80 5.63 -13.81
C TRP A 79 -0.29 5.47 -13.86
N LEU A 80 0.19 4.51 -14.65
CA LEU A 80 1.60 4.22 -14.82
C LEU A 80 2.04 4.62 -16.22
N ALA A 81 2.90 5.64 -16.33
CA ALA A 81 3.56 5.92 -17.60
C ALA A 81 4.53 4.77 -17.95
N PRO A 82 4.82 4.47 -19.23
CA PRO A 82 5.85 3.50 -19.63
C PRO A 82 7.27 3.97 -19.25
N LYS A 83 8.25 3.05 -19.19
CA LYS A 83 9.67 3.43 -19.01
C LYS A 83 10.19 3.92 -20.36
N LYS A 84 10.61 5.19 -20.45
CA LYS A 84 11.16 5.74 -21.69
C LYS A 84 12.65 5.41 -21.83
N GLY A 85 12.98 4.14 -22.09
CA GLY A 85 14.34 3.66 -22.39
C GLY A 85 15.39 3.79 -21.27
N ASP A 86 15.14 4.64 -20.28
CA ASP A 86 15.99 4.84 -19.12
C ASP A 86 15.62 3.81 -18.04
N ALA A 87 16.49 2.82 -17.87
CA ALA A 87 16.33 1.78 -16.86
C ALA A 87 16.38 2.33 -15.43
N THR A 88 16.93 3.53 -15.23
CA THR A 88 17.10 4.15 -13.90
C THR A 88 15.85 4.88 -13.42
N GLN A 89 14.86 5.09 -14.28
CA GLN A 89 13.65 5.82 -13.92
C GLN A 89 12.80 5.03 -12.93
N LEU A 90 12.69 5.57 -11.71
CA LEU A 90 12.00 4.92 -10.60
C LEU A 90 10.47 4.98 -10.78
N LEU A 91 9.74 4.01 -10.23
CA LEU A 91 8.29 3.92 -10.44
C LEU A 91 7.55 5.15 -9.89
N GLN A 92 7.96 5.66 -8.73
CA GLN A 92 7.37 6.85 -8.11
C GLN A 92 7.45 8.11 -8.97
N GLN A 93 8.35 8.17 -9.94
CA GLN A 93 8.49 9.30 -10.87
C GLN A 93 7.51 9.23 -12.04
N ARG A 94 6.82 8.10 -12.20
CA ARG A 94 6.01 7.76 -13.38
C ARG A 94 4.61 7.28 -13.02
N VAL A 95 4.28 7.29 -11.72
CA VAL A 95 2.97 6.90 -11.21
C VAL A 95 2.21 8.13 -10.77
N ARG A 96 0.94 8.21 -11.16
CA ARG A 96 -0.05 9.12 -10.58
C ARG A 96 -1.09 8.28 -9.86
N VAL A 97 -1.49 8.73 -8.67
CA VAL A 97 -2.53 8.08 -7.88
C VAL A 97 -3.68 9.07 -7.74
N ASP A 98 -4.85 8.69 -8.24
CA ASP A 98 -6.08 9.47 -8.16
C ASP A 98 -7.05 8.78 -7.19
N ILE A 99 -7.61 9.52 -6.23
CA ILE A 99 -8.60 8.99 -5.27
C ILE A 99 -9.98 9.52 -5.65
N HIS A 100 -10.90 8.62 -5.95
CA HIS A 100 -12.25 8.94 -6.39
C HIS A 100 -13.25 8.63 -5.29
N LYS A 101 -14.16 9.57 -5.03
CA LYS A 101 -15.35 9.31 -4.22
C LYS A 101 -16.43 8.75 -5.13
N ILE A 102 -17.14 7.75 -4.64
CA ILE A 102 -18.32 7.22 -5.32
C ILE A 102 -19.47 8.16 -4.95
N SER A 103 -20.13 8.72 -5.96
CA SER A 103 -21.24 9.66 -5.85
C SER A 103 -22.58 8.99 -6.11
#